data_AF-A0A9D3Y5D4-F1
#
_entry.id   AF-A0A9D3Y5D4-F1
#
_cell.length_a   1.000
_cell.length_b   1.000
_cell.length_c   1.000
_cell.angle_alpha   90.00
_cell.angle_beta   90.00
_cell.angle_gamma   90.00
#
_symmetry.space_group_name_H-M   'P 1'
#
loop_
_entity.id
_entity.type
_entity.pdbx_description
1 polymer ?
#
loop_
_entity_poly.entity_id
_entity_poly.type
_entity_poly.pdbx_seq_one_letter_code
_entity_poly.pdbx_strand_id
1 'polypeptide(L)'
;MCNSENKTQLIELLLTEGSKDKYAPTLQRRRIFFVSGEKCICLSSEDGVKTNAVQVHELYSSQEEADTRIMLHLKHAAEEYSNKTIIVRSPDTDV
;
A
#
# COMPACT_ATOMS: atom_id res chain seq x y z
N MET A 1 17.99 13.21 14.37
CA MET A 1 17.88 11.76 14.10
C MET A 1 16.58 11.27 14.75
N CYS A 2 15.52 10.95 13.97
CA CYS A 2 14.29 10.29 14.47
C CYS A 2 13.15 10.16 13.43
N ASN A 3 13.14 10.95 12.34
CA ASN A 3 11.92 11.04 11.52
C ASN A 3 11.66 9.76 10.66
N SER A 4 12.72 9.15 10.09
CA SER A 4 12.57 7.92 9.31
C SER A 4 12.11 6.74 10.15
N GLU A 5 12.70 6.55 11.32
CA GLU A 5 12.34 5.48 12.25
C GLU A 5 10.90 5.62 12.76
N ASN A 6 10.48 6.84 13.10
CA ASN A 6 9.09 7.11 13.50
C ASN A 6 8.09 6.81 12.38
N LYS A 7 8.44 7.10 11.11
CA LYS A 7 7.60 6.77 9.95
C LYS A 7 7.46 5.25 9.80
N THR A 8 8.57 4.52 9.88
CA THR A 8 8.56 3.05 9.82
C THR A 8 7.68 2.46 10.93
N GLN A 9 7.87 2.89 12.17
CA GLN A 9 7.08 2.44 13.32
C GLN A 9 5.59 2.75 13.15
N LEU A 10 5.24 3.92 12.60
CA LEU A 10 3.84 4.26 12.32
C LEU A 10 3.23 3.33 11.27
N ILE A 11 3.95 3.04 10.18
CA ILE A 11 3.46 2.11 9.15
C ILE A 11 3.31 0.69 9.71
N GLU A 12 4.27 0.23 10.51
CA GLU A 12 4.19 -1.07 11.19
C GLU A 12 3.01 -1.15 12.17
N LEU A 13 2.75 -0.07 12.93
CA LEU A 13 1.58 0.03 13.80
C LEU A 13 0.27 -0.04 13.00
N LEU A 14 0.17 0.70 11.89
CA LEU A 14 -1.01 0.70 11.03
C LEU A 14 -1.24 -0.67 10.40
N LEU A 15 -0.19 -1.36 9.97
CA LEU A 15 -0.27 -2.73 9.46
C LEU A 15 -0.70 -3.70 10.55
N THR A 16 -0.13 -3.59 11.75
CA THR A 16 -0.45 -4.47 12.89
C THR A 16 -1.90 -4.32 13.32
N GLU A 17 -2.40 -3.09 13.46
CA GLU A 17 -3.81 -2.85 13.80
C GLU A 17 -4.74 -3.18 12.63
N GLY A 18 -4.37 -2.78 11.41
CA GLY A 18 -5.18 -2.97 10.20
C GLY A 18 -5.35 -4.44 9.82
N SER A 19 -4.42 -5.31 10.19
CA SER A 19 -4.47 -6.77 9.98
C SER A 19 -5.33 -7.51 11.03
N LYS A 20 -6.14 -6.79 11.81
CA LYS A 20 -7.11 -7.40 12.71
C LYS A 20 -8.45 -7.57 11.99
N ASP A 21 -9.06 -8.74 12.14
CA ASP A 21 -10.32 -9.10 11.48
C ASP A 21 -11.49 -8.17 11.82
N LYS A 22 -11.43 -7.39 12.92
CA LYS A 22 -12.39 -6.31 13.20
C LYS A 22 -12.51 -5.27 12.07
N TYR A 23 -11.48 -5.13 11.23
CA TYR A 23 -11.45 -4.22 10.10
C TYR A 23 -11.76 -4.89 8.76
N ALA A 24 -11.94 -6.21 8.72
CA ALA A 24 -12.27 -6.94 7.50
C ALA A 24 -13.52 -6.39 6.79
N PRO A 25 -14.63 -6.03 7.49
CA PRO A 25 -15.79 -5.43 6.82
C PRO A 25 -15.47 -4.10 6.12
N THR A 26 -14.62 -3.27 6.72
CA THR A 26 -14.18 -1.98 6.14
C THR A 26 -13.27 -2.18 4.93
N LEU A 27 -12.51 -3.27 4.93
CA LEU A 27 -11.57 -3.66 3.87
C LEU A 27 -12.20 -4.55 2.79
N GLN A 28 -13.49 -4.89 2.90
CA GLN A 28 -14.15 -5.81 1.98
C GLN A 28 -14.05 -5.30 0.54
N ARG A 29 -13.44 -6.13 -0.33
CA ARG A 29 -13.14 -5.83 -1.75
C ARG A 29 -12.29 -4.56 -1.94
N ARG A 30 -11.49 -4.21 -0.94
CA ARG A 30 -10.55 -3.08 -0.96
C ARG A 30 -9.15 -3.60 -0.68
N ARG A 31 -8.17 -2.92 -1.28
CA ARG A 31 -6.75 -3.17 -1.09
C ARG A 31 -6.08 -1.86 -0.71
N ILE A 32 -5.28 -1.89 0.34
CA ILE A 32 -4.48 -0.75 0.79
C ILE A 32 -3.02 -1.19 0.76
N PHE A 33 -2.19 -0.43 0.07
CA PHE A 33 -0.77 -0.71 -0.05
C PHE A 33 0.01 0.20 0.89
N PHE A 34 0.84 -0.39 1.73
CA PHE A 34 1.73 0.31 2.65
C PHE A 34 3.17 0.15 2.17
N VAL A 35 3.83 1.28 1.95
CA VAL A 35 5.27 1.30 1.66
C VAL A 35 6.01 1.53 2.97
N SER A 36 6.93 0.63 3.31
CA SER A 36 7.80 0.73 4.49
C SER A 36 9.22 0.38 4.10
N GLY A 37 10.09 1.40 4.06
CA GLY A 37 11.42 1.27 3.47
C GLY A 37 11.33 0.75 2.05
N GLU A 38 11.97 -0.39 1.78
CA GLU A 38 12.00 -0.98 0.44
C GLU A 38 10.81 -1.90 0.13
N LYS A 39 10.03 -2.26 1.15
CA LYS A 39 8.95 -3.24 1.04
C LYS A 39 7.60 -2.57 0.79
N CYS A 40 6.75 -3.26 0.06
CA CYS A 40 5.34 -2.94 -0.08
C CYS A 40 4.49 -4.07 0.50
N ILE A 41 3.51 -3.74 1.33
CA ILE A 41 2.58 -4.70 1.94
C ILE A 41 1.16 -4.33 1.54
N CYS A 42 0.42 -5.28 0.98
CA CYS A 42 -0.99 -5.14 0.63
C CYS A 42 -1.85 -5.69 1.77
N LEU A 43 -2.63 -4.81 2.38
CA LEU A 43 -3.70 -5.15 3.32
C LEU A 43 -5.02 -5.25 2.56
N SER A 44 -5.71 -6.37 2.68
CA SER A 44 -6.96 -6.63 1.95
C SER A 44 -7.90 -7.56 2.70
N SER A 45 -9.18 -7.54 2.32
CA SER A 45 -10.17 -8.54 2.71
C SER A 45 -11.11 -8.82 1.55
N GLU A 46 -11.21 -10.09 1.13
CA GLU A 46 -12.09 -10.47 0.03
C GLU A 46 -13.52 -10.74 0.52
N ASP A 47 -13.63 -11.47 1.63
CA ASP A 47 -14.89 -11.92 2.22
C ASP A 47 -15.50 -10.91 3.20
N GLY A 48 -14.72 -9.95 3.69
CA GLY A 48 -15.14 -9.03 4.75
C GLY A 48 -15.11 -9.66 6.15
N VAL A 49 -14.53 -10.85 6.29
CA VAL A 49 -14.42 -11.60 7.55
C VAL A 49 -12.97 -11.72 7.99
N LYS A 50 -12.06 -12.02 7.07
CA LYS A 50 -10.63 -12.12 7.36
C LYS A 50 -9.83 -11.05 6.67
N THR A 51 -8.86 -10.51 7.38
CA THR A 51 -7.84 -9.62 6.83
C THR A 51 -6.62 -10.40 6.41
N ASN A 52 -5.99 -9.99 5.31
CA ASN A 52 -4.73 -10.54 4.83
C ASN A 52 -3.75 -9.40 4.61
N ALA A 53 -2.54 -9.56 5.13
CA ALA A 53 -1.40 -8.68 4.87
C ALA A 53 -0.32 -9.48 4.15
N VAL A 54 -0.06 -9.14 2.90
CA VAL A 54 0.87 -9.89 2.04
C VAL A 54 1.90 -8.92 1.46
N GLN A 55 3.18 -9.30 1.49
CA GLN A 55 4.22 -8.55 0.81
C GLN A 55 4.02 -8.65 -0.72
N VAL A 56 4.07 -7.51 -1.41
CA VAL A 56 3.94 -7.43 -2.87
C VAL A 56 5.34 -7.21 -3.44
N HIS A 57 5.93 -8.29 -3.96
CA HIS A 57 7.33 -8.29 -4.39
C HIS A 57 7.56 -7.44 -5.65
N GLU A 58 6.56 -7.34 -6.50
CA GLU A 58 6.54 -6.52 -7.73
C GLU A 58 6.64 -5.03 -7.43
N LEU A 59 6.31 -4.62 -6.20
CA LEU A 59 6.34 -3.24 -5.72
C LEU A 59 7.55 -2.96 -4.80
N TYR A 60 8.51 -3.88 -4.72
CA TYR A 60 9.77 -3.63 -4.03
C TYR A 60 10.56 -2.52 -4.75
N SER A 61 11.12 -1.58 -3.99
CA SER A 61 11.92 -0.49 -4.56
C SER A 61 12.88 0.13 -3.54
N SER A 62 14.10 0.45 -3.99
CA SER A 62 15.09 1.22 -3.20
C SER A 62 14.98 2.74 -3.41
N GLN A 63 14.13 3.20 -4.33
CA GLN A 63 13.97 4.64 -4.63
C GLN A 63 13.40 5.40 -3.44
N GLU A 64 13.99 6.49 -2.98
CA GLU A 64 13.49 7.18 -1.77
C GLU A 64 12.25 8.05 -2.03
N GLU A 65 12.08 8.53 -3.26
CA GLU A 65 11.08 9.52 -3.64
C GLU A 65 9.69 8.89 -3.83
N ALA A 66 8.66 9.63 -3.39
CA ALA A 66 7.28 9.13 -3.37
C ALA A 66 6.65 9.08 -4.76
N ASP A 67 6.94 10.05 -5.62
CA ASP A 67 6.50 10.15 -7.01
C ASP A 67 6.95 8.94 -7.86
N THR A 68 8.24 8.58 -7.80
CA THR A 68 8.80 7.43 -8.49
C THR A 68 8.15 6.13 -8.01
N ARG A 69 7.90 6.01 -6.70
CA ARG A 69 7.16 4.86 -6.15
C ARG A 69 5.70 4.87 -6.59
N ILE A 70 5.03 6.02 -6.65
CA ILE A 70 3.67 6.11 -7.17
C ILE A 70 3.64 5.60 -8.61
N MET A 71 4.57 6.02 -9.48
CA MET A 71 4.65 5.55 -10.87
C MET A 71 4.79 4.02 -10.96
N LEU A 72 5.58 3.39 -10.10
CA LEU A 72 5.68 1.94 -9.99
C LEU A 72 4.33 1.30 -9.63
N HIS A 73 3.59 1.88 -8.67
CA HIS A 73 2.26 1.42 -8.31
C HIS A 73 1.23 1.59 -9.45
N LEU A 74 1.30 2.68 -10.23
CA LEU A 74 0.42 2.89 -11.38
C LEU A 74 0.67 1.82 -12.44
N LYS A 75 1.93 1.54 -12.75
CA LYS A 75 2.32 0.49 -13.69
C LYS A 75 1.80 -0.88 -13.23
N HIS A 76 2.06 -1.24 -11.97
CA HIS A 76 1.56 -2.50 -11.40
C HIS A 76 0.02 -2.58 -11.47
N ALA A 77 -0.68 -1.49 -11.16
CA ALA A 77 -2.13 -1.47 -11.23
C ALA A 77 -2.66 -1.62 -12.68
N ALA A 78 -1.97 -1.05 -13.67
CA ALA A 78 -2.32 -1.18 -15.08
C ALA A 78 -2.13 -2.61 -15.61
N GLU A 79 -1.11 -3.31 -15.12
CA GLU A 79 -0.78 -4.69 -15.50
C GLU A 79 -1.73 -5.70 -14.80
N GLU A 80 -1.95 -5.55 -13.50
CA GLU A 80 -2.75 -6.50 -12.71
C GLU A 80 -4.27 -6.34 -12.87
N TYR A 81 -4.75 -5.11 -13.08
CA TYR A 81 -6.19 -4.81 -13.10
C TYR A 81 -6.63 -4.30 -14.47
N SER A 82 -6.80 -5.24 -15.42
CA SER A 82 -7.30 -4.95 -16.76
C SER A 82 -8.65 -4.22 -16.73
N ASN A 83 -8.87 -3.32 -17.70
CA ASN A 83 -10.13 -2.57 -17.89
C ASN A 83 -10.52 -1.61 -16.74
N LYS A 84 -9.56 -1.02 -16.03
CA LYS A 84 -9.83 -0.02 -14.99
C LYS A 84 -9.14 1.31 -15.27
N THR A 85 -9.85 2.40 -14.98
CA THR A 85 -9.27 3.74 -14.93
C THR A 85 -8.44 3.87 -13.66
N ILE A 86 -7.18 4.29 -13.81
CA ILE A 86 -6.31 4.63 -12.69
C ILE A 86 -6.48 6.12 -12.40
N ILE A 87 -6.77 6.45 -11.15
CA ILE A 87 -6.94 7.84 -10.70
C ILE A 87 -5.84 8.15 -9.71
N VAL A 88 -5.07 9.20 -9.99
CA VAL A 88 -4.05 9.72 -9.08
C VAL A 88 -4.53 11.04 -8.49
N ARG A 89 -4.39 11.17 -7.17
CA ARG A 89 -4.66 12.40 -6.44
C ARG A 89 -3.45 12.74 -5.62
N SER A 90 -2.66 13.68 -6.12
CA SER A 90 -1.50 14.23 -5.46
C SER A 90 -1.59 15.75 -5.49
N PRO A 91 -1.22 16.46 -4.41
CA PRO A 91 -0.95 17.90 -4.52
C PRO A 91 0.38 18.18 -5.24
N ASP A 92 1.22 17.16 -5.39
CA ASP A 92 2.49 17.20 -6.11
C ASP A 92 2.24 17.15 -7.62
N THR A 93 2.92 18.04 -8.37
CA THR A 93 2.80 18.15 -9.83
C THR A 93 3.68 17.16 -10.59
N ASP A 94 4.64 16.54 -9.91
CA ASP A 94 5.59 15.61 -10.54
C ASP A 94 5.01 14.18 -10.69
N VAL A 95 3.72 14.00 -10.32
CA VAL A 95 2.95 12.75 -10.38
C VAL A 95 1.84 12.80 -11.43
#